data_AF-A0A940LUN7-F1
#
_entry.id   AF-A0A940LUN7-F1
#
_cell.length_a   1.000
_cell.length_b   1.000
_cell.length_c   1.000
_cell.angle_alpha   90.00
_cell.angle_beta   90.00
_cell.angle_gamma   90.00
#
_symmetry.space_group_name_H-M   'P 1'
#
loop_
_entity.id
_entity.type
_entity.pdbx_description
1 polymer ?
#
loop_
_entity_poly.entity_id
_entity_poly.type
_entity_poly.pdbx_seq_one_letter_code
_entity_poly.pdbx_strand_id
1 'polypeptide(L)'
;MEWLVTELIERLIAAHRLLNREIRRELARRVPDSLRLARLKKERLAVKDRLFRHFPDAAEMRRAARTVLRRARPKRSPARA
;
A
#
# COMPACT_ATOMS: atom_id res chain seq x y z
N MET A 1 -2.41 16.44 17.10
CA MET A 1 -1.30 16.25 16.14
C MET A 1 -1.19 14.77 15.69
N GLU A 2 -1.43 13.78 16.56
CA GLU A 2 -1.42 12.34 16.21
C GLU A 2 -2.38 11.90 15.09
N TRP A 3 -3.52 12.57 14.95
CA TRP A 3 -4.52 12.22 13.92
C TRP A 3 -4.00 12.40 12.49
N LEU A 4 -3.19 13.44 12.24
CA LEU A 4 -2.57 13.69 10.93
C LEU A 4 -1.52 12.64 10.57
N VAL A 5 -0.77 12.18 11.58
CA VAL A 5 0.24 11.13 11.41
C VAL A 5 -0.43 9.81 11.04
N THR A 6 -1.54 9.47 11.72
CA THR A 6 -2.32 8.27 11.43
C THR A 6 -2.89 8.27 10.01
N GLU A 7 -3.47 9.40 9.57
CA GLU A 7 -4.03 9.51 8.21
C GLU A 7 -2.94 9.45 7.12
N LEU A 8 -1.79 10.10 7.34
CA LEU A 8 -0.65 10.03 6.42
C LEU A 8 -0.15 8.59 6.26
N ILE A 9 -0.04 7.86 7.37
CA ILE A 9 0.36 6.45 7.38
C ILE A 9 -0.65 5.59 6.61
N GLU A 10 -1.95 5.80 6.83
CA GLU A 10 -3.02 5.11 6.10
C GLU A 10 -2.90 5.32 4.59
N ARG A 11 -2.67 6.56 4.16
CA ARG A 11 -2.46 6.93 2.75
C ARG A 11 -1.20 6.29 2.17
N LEU A 12 -0.09 6.27 2.91
CA LEU A 12 1.15 5.62 2.47
C LEU A 12 0.99 4.10 2.32
N ILE A 13 0.26 3.45 3.24
CA ILE A 13 -0.06 2.03 3.16
C ILE A 13 -0.95 1.74 1.95
N ALA A 14 -1.96 2.58 1.71
CA ALA A 14 -2.83 2.46 0.54
C ALA A 14 -2.04 2.62 -0.77
N ALA A 15 -1.18 3.64 -0.87
CA ALA A 15 -0.30 3.87 -2.01
C ALA A 15 0.64 2.68 -2.26
N HIS A 16 1.25 2.13 -1.20
CA HIS A 16 2.11 0.94 -1.30
C HIS A 16 1.36 -0.27 -1.89
N ARG A 17 0.10 -0.47 -1.51
CA ARG A 17 -0.72 -1.56 -2.05
C ARG A 17 -1.12 -1.32 -3.50
N LEU A 18 -1.47 -0.08 -3.86
CA LEU A 18 -1.78 0.28 -5.24
C LEU A 18 -0.57 0.01 -6.14
N LEU A 19 0.62 0.46 -5.73
CA LEU A 19 1.86 0.23 -6.47
C LEU A 19 2.17 -1.27 -6.62
N ASN A 20 2.00 -2.08 -5.57
CA ASN A 20 2.16 -3.53 -5.69
C ASN A 20 1.14 -4.17 -6.65
N ARG A 21 -0.11 -3.67 -6.68
CA ARG A 21 -1.12 -4.14 -7.65
C ARG A 21 -0.74 -3.77 -9.08
N GLU A 22 -0.30 -2.54 -9.31
CA GLU A 22 0.13 -2.07 -10.63
C GLU A 22 1.38 -2.82 -11.11
N ILE A 23 2.35 -3.09 -10.23
CA ILE A 23 3.52 -3.95 -10.57
C ILE A 23 3.06 -5.34 -10.99
N ARG A 24 2.16 -5.97 -10.21
CA ARG A 24 1.61 -7.29 -10.56
C ARG A 24 0.85 -7.28 -11.88
N ARG A 25 0.06 -6.22 -12.13
CA ARG A 25 -0.67 -6.03 -13.39
C ARG A 25 0.29 -5.88 -14.57
N GLU A 26 1.34 -5.09 -14.42
CA GLU A 26 2.34 -4.89 -15.48
C GLU A 26 3.12 -6.17 -15.77
N LEU A 27 3.51 -6.93 -14.73
CA LEU A 27 4.15 -8.24 -14.90
C LEU A 27 3.23 -9.30 -15.54
N ALA A 28 1.92 -9.19 -15.35
CA ALA A 28 0.94 -10.11 -15.93
C ALA A 28 0.63 -9.80 -17.41
N ARG A 29 1.17 -8.72 -17.98
CA ARG A 29 0.99 -8.39 -19.41
C ARG A 29 1.78 -9.36 -20.28
N ARG A 30 1.25 -9.62 -21.49
CA ARG A 30 1.92 -10.46 -22.52
C ARG A 30 3.30 -9.90 -22.89
N VAL A 31 3.46 -8.58 -22.90
CA VAL A 31 4.74 -7.88 -23.06
C VAL A 31 4.84 -6.83 -21.95
N PRO A 32 5.59 -7.10 -20.87
CA PRO A 32 5.78 -6.15 -19.78
C PRO A 32 6.65 -4.96 -20.21
N ASP A 33 6.22 -3.74 -19.88
CA ASP A 33 7.05 -2.55 -20.06
C ASP A 33 8.06 -2.44 -18.91
N SER A 34 9.33 -2.65 -19.22
CA SER A 34 10.43 -2.65 -18.25
C SER A 34 10.72 -1.25 -17.67
N LEU A 35 10.51 -0.18 -18.45
CA LEU A 35 10.67 1.20 -17.98
C LEU A 35 9.56 1.56 -17.00
N ARG A 36 8.31 1.21 -17.35
CA ARG A 36 7.17 1.37 -16.45
C ARG A 36 7.35 0.56 -15.18
N LEU A 37 7.84 -0.67 -15.29
CA LEU A 37 8.10 -1.53 -14.15
C LEU A 37 9.19 -0.96 -13.22
N ALA A 38 10.28 -0.43 -13.79
CA ALA A 38 11.34 0.22 -13.03
C ALA A 38 10.82 1.46 -12.29
N ARG A 39 9.99 2.27 -12.95
CA ARG A 39 9.33 3.44 -12.34
C ARG A 39 8.43 3.03 -11.17
N LEU A 40 7.54 2.05 -11.38
CA LEU A 40 6.65 1.54 -10.33
C LEU A 40 7.43 0.97 -9.13
N LYS A 41 8.53 0.26 -9.38
CA LYS A 41 9.41 -0.25 -8.33
C LYS A 41 10.09 0.89 -7.54
N LYS A 42 10.54 1.94 -8.22
CA LYS A 42 11.16 3.12 -7.61
C LYS A 42 10.15 3.89 -6.75
N GLU A 43 8.94 4.11 -7.26
CA GLU A 43 7.84 4.74 -6.51
C GLU A 43 7.47 3.90 -5.27
N ARG A 44 7.41 2.57 -5.41
CA ARG A 44 7.16 1.67 -4.27
C ARG A 44 8.25 1.77 -3.20
N LEU A 45 9.51 1.88 -3.61
CA LEU A 45 10.64 2.05 -2.70
C LEU A 45 10.53 3.38 -1.95
N ALA A 46 10.25 4.49 -2.65
CA ALA A 46 10.09 5.79 -2.02
C ALA A 46 8.96 5.81 -0.97
N VAL A 47 7.84 5.13 -1.24
CA VAL A 47 6.75 4.98 -0.25
C VAL A 47 7.20 4.13 0.94
N LYS A 48 7.95 3.05 0.70
CA LYS A 48 8.52 2.21 1.76
C LYS A 48 9.47 3.03 2.64
N ASP A 49 10.36 3.82 2.05
CA ASP A 49 11.32 4.64 2.80
C ASP A 49 10.62 5.70 3.67
N ARG A 50 9.54 6.30 3.15
CA ARG A 50 8.68 7.19 3.95
C ARG A 50 8.02 6.46 5.11
N LEU A 51 7.50 5.25 4.89
CA LEU A 51 6.95 4.43 5.97
C LEU A 51 8.00 4.07 7.02
N PHE A 52 9.21 3.72 6.62
CA PHE A 52 10.31 3.39 7.54
C PHE A 52 10.74 4.58 8.41
N ARG A 53 10.66 5.82 7.90
CA ARG A 53 10.89 7.02 8.71
C ARG A 53 9.85 7.21 9.82
N HIS A 54 8.64 6.68 9.63
CA HIS A 54 7.56 6.77 10.62
C HIS A 54 7.41 5.50 11.47
N PHE A 55 7.86 4.34 10.97
CA PHE A 55 7.89 3.06 11.67
C PHE A 55 9.27 2.42 11.52
N PRO A 56 10.15 2.55 12.52
CA PRO A 56 11.46 1.91 12.48
C PRO A 56 11.36 0.36 12.45
N ASP A 57 10.25 -0.21 12.94
CA ASP A 57 10.01 -1.65 12.94
C ASP A 57 9.03 -2.12 11.83
N ALA A 58 9.53 -3.01 10.96
CA ALA A 58 8.74 -3.65 9.91
C ALA A 58 7.64 -4.58 10.45
N ALA A 59 7.77 -5.13 11.66
CA ALA A 59 6.72 -5.91 12.30
C ALA A 59 5.57 -5.01 12.78
N GLU A 60 5.90 -3.85 13.35
CA GLU A 60 4.94 -2.82 13.75
C GLU A 60 4.18 -2.25 12.54
N MET A 61 4.89 -1.93 11.45
CA MET A 61 4.26 -1.53 10.18
C MET A 61 3.24 -2.57 9.68
N ARG A 62 3.57 -3.87 9.77
CA ARG A 62 2.65 -4.94 9.37
C ARG A 62 1.42 -5.02 10.29
N ARG A 63 1.56 -4.74 11.59
CA ARG A 63 0.44 -4.66 12.53
C ARG A 63 -0.46 -3.47 12.21
N ALA A 64 0.13 -2.27 12.05
CA ALA A 64 -0.59 -1.06 11.67
C ALA A 64 -1.35 -1.24 10.35
N ALA A 65 -0.67 -1.78 9.33
CA ALA A 65 -1.30 -2.10 8.05
C ALA A 65 -2.51 -3.04 8.22
N ARG A 66 -2.42 -4.12 9.00
CA ARG A 66 -3.58 -5.00 9.24
C ARG A 66 -4.76 -4.27 9.89
N THR A 67 -4.50 -3.36 10.82
CA THR A 67 -5.55 -2.55 11.46
C THR A 67 -6.22 -1.61 10.46
N VAL A 68 -5.42 -0.92 9.64
CA VAL A 68 -5.91 -0.05 8.56
C VAL A 68 -6.70 -0.85 7.54
N LEU A 69 -6.23 -2.05 7.16
CA LEU A 69 -6.94 -2.94 6.25
C LEU A 69 -8.28 -3.43 6.80
N ARG A 70 -8.37 -3.66 8.10
CA ARG A 70 -9.62 -4.00 8.76
C ARG A 70 -10.62 -2.84 8.70
N ARG A 71 -10.15 -1.61 8.89
CA ARG A 71 -10.97 -0.39 8.76
C ARG A 71 -11.39 -0.10 7.33
N ALA A 72 -10.48 -0.27 6.38
CA ALA A 72 -10.71 -0.02 4.95
C ALA A 72 -11.50 -1.13 4.25
N ARG A 73 -11.82 -2.24 4.93
CA ARG A 73 -12.71 -3.27 4.40
C ARG A 73 -14.14 -2.74 4.55
N PRO A 74 -14.83 -2.31 3.47
CA PRO A 74 -16.25 -1.98 3.59
C PRO A 74 -16.97 -3.22 4.13
N LYS A 75 -17.88 -3.02 5.09
CA LYS A 75 -18.85 -4.04 5.46
C LYS A 75 -19.48 -4.51 4.15
N ARG A 76 -19.10 -5.69 3.70
CA ARG A 76 -19.82 -6.39 2.62
C ARG A 76 -21.21 -6.59 3.21
N SER A 77 -22.16 -5.74 2.83
CA SER A 77 -23.57 -6.03 3.05
C SER A 77 -23.81 -7.42 2.46
N PRO A 78 -24.34 -8.38 3.23
CA PRO A 78 -24.76 -9.64 2.63
C PRO A 78 -25.76 -9.28 1.55
N ALA A 79 -25.51 -9.77 0.33
CA ALA A 79 -26.43 -9.64 -0.77
C ALA A 79 -27.81 -10.06 -0.27
N ARG A 80 -28.76 -9.14 -0.36
CA ARG A 80 -30.18 -9.40 -0.13
C ARG A 80 -30.56 -10.52 -1.10
N ALA A 81 -30.92 -11.67 -0.52
CA ALA A 81 -31.62 -12.75 -1.20
C ALA A 81 -33.03 -12.28 -1.60
#